data_AF-A0A9W6ZFW6-F1
#
_entry.id   AF-A0A9W6ZFW6-F1
#
_cell.length_a   1.000
_cell.length_b   1.000
_cell.length_c   1.000
_cell.angle_alpha   90.00
_cell.angle_beta   90.00
_cell.angle_gamma   90.00
#
_symmetry.space_group_name_H-M   'P 1'
#
loop_
_entity.id
_entity.type
_entity.pdbx_description
1 polymer ?
#
loop_
_entity_poly.entity_id
_entity_poly.type
_entity_poly.pdbx_seq_one_letter_code
_entity_poly.pdbx_strand_id
1 'polypeptide(L)'
;MRWFVPLTLVGTVGTAHAWAPTFGFKAAFWGNVYNARSSSFSLRSSANDVEVQRLFDSACDADGLMQKSDIMKMEEIAALLDEEDLRWEEFDMFWDRAPKFPTDSSKIDVDSFTQIWRDIDDLFEFEDEVVPDPTKIPPTSSPTSSVTVTAIAGEDDDESGEELELETIFQGISNDSRLLSLDVLREWDEVKRLLDDGLLGEEELLKLWQDTTKSPGSPNEIDADGLATLEIDDVMRWSELKELVDEGSLEMAEVRSIFGECCSAAAGGAMDVSGFAKFDKMIEDLFEDEEGAEVQQQEPPLEAQGSALKSLLLEKIGALSAGDPLALNCEDEALEEVLEIVNELCETSTTNLVDINAKAVVPSDIEGDWELLYTNSGMFRFYQGLTGLAQSMPNGKFNKLTQSLKAKSYANDCVYEEIVDVVGGQEVIATVDGDWSMKSTPSLLTGEPTVLMSVEPGTVKYGPTSTKADHWKSVRCMNQLDMSFMDKEGLRIMRGNTSLDTIFIFKKIEK
;
A
#
# COMPACT_ATOMS: atom_id res chain seq x y z
N MET A 1 -34.74 45.38 -50.82
CA MET A 1 -35.65 45.14 -51.97
C MET A 1 -36.16 43.70 -51.84
N ARG A 2 -37.39 43.45 -51.36
CA ARG A 2 -38.57 42.92 -52.13
C ARG A 2 -38.16 42.24 -53.45
N TRP A 3 -38.56 41.01 -53.79
CA TRP A 3 -39.91 40.42 -54.01
C TRP A 3 -39.76 38.86 -54.04
N PHE A 4 -40.59 37.99 -53.44
CA PHE A 4 -42.00 37.55 -53.67
C PHE A 4 -42.19 36.36 -54.69
N VAL A 5 -42.47 35.16 -54.12
CA VAL A 5 -43.44 34.04 -54.45
C VAL A 5 -43.44 33.27 -55.80
N PRO A 6 -44.28 32.22 -56.04
CA PRO A 6 -44.98 31.24 -55.16
C PRO A 6 -45.00 29.77 -55.71
N LEU A 7 -45.51 28.80 -54.93
CA LEU A 7 -46.71 28.03 -55.34
C LEU A 7 -47.35 27.23 -54.18
N THR A 8 -48.67 27.25 -54.15
CA THR A 8 -49.62 26.64 -53.20
C THR A 8 -50.49 25.58 -53.89
N LEU A 9 -50.89 24.54 -53.17
CA LEU A 9 -52.14 23.77 -53.34
C LEU A 9 -52.53 23.23 -51.93
N VAL A 10 -53.54 23.77 -51.22
CA VAL A 10 -54.99 23.44 -51.22
C VAL A 10 -55.22 21.92 -51.19
N GLY A 11 -55.93 21.25 -50.27
CA GLY A 11 -56.86 21.52 -49.16
C GLY A 11 -57.62 20.19 -48.92
N THR A 12 -58.02 19.75 -47.71
CA THR A 12 -59.40 19.79 -47.16
C THR A 12 -59.40 19.02 -45.81
N VAL A 13 -59.56 19.68 -44.65
CA VAL A 13 -60.69 19.71 -43.68
C VAL A 13 -61.37 18.38 -43.29
N GLY A 14 -61.40 18.08 -41.96
CA GLY A 14 -62.30 17.07 -41.36
C GLY A 14 -62.13 16.76 -39.85
N THR A 15 -62.48 17.71 -38.97
CA THR A 15 -63.12 17.60 -37.63
C THR A 15 -62.80 16.47 -36.59
N ALA A 16 -62.22 16.92 -35.46
CA ALA A 16 -62.66 16.83 -34.04
C ALA A 16 -63.13 15.51 -33.37
N HIS A 17 -62.43 15.11 -32.29
CA HIS A 17 -62.92 14.87 -30.91
C HIS A 17 -61.70 14.49 -30.03
N ALA A 18 -61.24 15.35 -29.12
CA ALA A 18 -61.57 15.37 -27.69
C ALA A 18 -61.22 14.06 -26.94
N TRP A 19 -60.17 14.09 -26.11
CA TRP A 19 -60.20 13.83 -24.64
C TRP A 19 -58.77 13.96 -24.08
N ALA A 20 -58.60 14.91 -23.15
CA ALA A 20 -57.54 14.92 -22.13
C ALA A 20 -58.13 14.33 -20.83
N PRO A 21 -57.30 13.90 -19.86
CA PRO A 21 -56.77 14.84 -18.87
C PRO A 21 -55.26 14.60 -18.59
N THR A 22 -54.36 15.59 -18.54
CA THR A 22 -54.10 16.63 -17.51
C THR A 22 -53.94 16.13 -16.07
N PHE A 23 -52.71 16.18 -15.54
CA PHE A 23 -52.20 16.79 -14.29
C PHE A 23 -50.65 16.72 -14.40
N GLY A 24 -49.79 17.74 -14.35
CA GLY A 24 -49.77 19.05 -13.67
C GLY A 24 -49.44 18.86 -12.19
N PHE A 25 -48.44 19.45 -11.52
CA PHE A 25 -47.52 20.57 -11.80
C PHE A 25 -46.56 20.70 -10.56
N LYS A 26 -45.36 21.26 -10.77
CA LYS A 26 -44.50 22.09 -9.87
C LYS A 26 -43.78 21.56 -8.60
N ALA A 27 -42.45 21.55 -8.75
CA ALA A 27 -41.37 22.19 -7.97
C ALA A 27 -41.65 23.02 -6.68
N ALA A 28 -40.66 22.86 -5.78
CA ALA A 28 -39.95 23.88 -4.97
C ALA A 28 -40.37 24.16 -3.51
N PHE A 29 -39.45 23.82 -2.57
CA PHE A 29 -38.61 24.74 -1.77
C PHE A 29 -38.56 24.44 -0.24
N TRP A 30 -37.35 24.04 0.19
CA TRP A 30 -36.59 24.30 1.44
C TRP A 30 -37.12 23.96 2.85
N GLY A 31 -36.26 23.26 3.58
CA GLY A 31 -36.25 23.13 5.03
C GLY A 31 -34.93 22.54 5.53
N ASN A 32 -33.91 23.39 5.64
CA ASN A 32 -32.61 23.16 6.28
C ASN A 32 -32.74 22.50 7.66
N VAL A 33 -31.96 21.45 7.91
CA VAL A 33 -31.39 21.15 9.22
C VAL A 33 -29.91 20.82 9.01
N TYR A 34 -29.06 21.65 9.62
CA TYR A 34 -27.62 21.44 9.73
C TYR A 34 -27.32 20.04 10.24
N ASN A 35 -26.53 19.28 9.49
CA ASN A 35 -25.81 18.14 10.05
C ASN A 35 -24.34 18.33 9.68
N ALA A 36 -23.51 18.46 10.71
CA ALA A 36 -22.07 18.59 10.58
C ALA A 36 -21.52 17.31 9.93
N ARG A 37 -21.19 17.38 8.64
CA ARG A 37 -20.33 16.40 8.00
C ARG A 37 -18.90 16.74 8.39
N SER A 38 -18.36 16.00 9.33
CA SER A 38 -16.96 15.59 9.25
C SER A 38 -16.89 14.65 8.06
N SER A 39 -16.73 15.19 6.84
CA SER A 39 -16.32 14.37 5.70
C SER A 39 -14.85 14.08 5.91
N SER A 40 -14.53 12.86 6.31
CA SER A 40 -13.24 12.27 6.01
C SER A 40 -13.08 12.33 4.50
N PHE A 41 -12.37 13.34 4.02
CA PHE A 41 -11.99 13.49 2.62
C PHE A 41 -10.85 12.52 2.40
N SER A 42 -11.18 11.30 1.99
CA SER A 42 -10.23 10.37 1.40
C SER A 42 -10.37 10.59 -0.11
N LEU A 43 -9.33 11.16 -0.73
CA LEU A 43 -9.06 10.82 -2.12
C LEU A 43 -9.01 9.30 -2.12
N ARG A 44 -9.99 8.66 -2.75
CA ARG A 44 -10.09 7.21 -2.77
C ARG A 44 -8.79 6.71 -3.38
N SER A 45 -7.91 6.09 -2.58
CA SER A 45 -6.57 5.60 -3.00
C SER A 45 -6.62 4.43 -4.00
N SER A 46 -7.73 4.32 -4.73
CA SER A 46 -8.02 3.38 -5.79
C SER A 46 -9.05 3.99 -6.75
N ALA A 47 -9.00 5.30 -7.01
CA ALA A 47 -9.73 5.88 -8.12
C ALA A 47 -9.26 5.16 -9.39
N ASN A 48 -9.96 4.07 -9.73
CA ASN A 48 -9.67 3.24 -10.88
C ASN A 48 -9.65 4.18 -12.09
N ASP A 49 -8.83 3.91 -13.10
CA ASP A 49 -8.69 4.77 -14.28
C ASP A 49 -10.07 5.16 -14.89
N VAL A 50 -11.10 4.34 -14.65
CA VAL A 50 -12.52 4.62 -14.95
C VAL A 50 -13.11 5.85 -14.22
N GLU A 51 -12.83 6.06 -12.94
CA GLU A 51 -13.32 7.20 -12.15
C GLU A 51 -12.60 8.49 -12.56
N VAL A 52 -11.28 8.42 -12.79
CA VAL A 52 -10.47 9.54 -13.31
C VAL A 52 -10.96 9.95 -14.70
N GLN A 53 -11.20 8.98 -15.59
CA GLN A 53 -11.79 9.23 -16.90
C GLN A 53 -13.16 9.91 -16.80
N ARG A 54 -14.01 9.48 -15.87
CA ARG A 54 -15.34 10.08 -15.68
C ARG A 54 -15.26 11.52 -15.21
N LEU A 55 -14.33 11.82 -14.30
CA LEU A 55 -14.06 13.18 -13.85
C LEU A 55 -13.57 14.04 -15.01
N PHE A 56 -12.64 13.53 -15.83
CA PHE A 56 -12.16 14.19 -17.04
C PHE A 56 -13.31 14.51 -18.02
N ASP A 57 -14.12 13.50 -18.36
CA ASP A 57 -15.25 13.62 -19.29
C ASP A 57 -16.30 14.63 -18.82
N SER A 58 -16.40 14.87 -17.50
CA SER A 58 -17.36 15.81 -16.93
C SER A 58 -16.92 17.28 -17.06
N ALA A 59 -15.61 17.53 -17.17
CA ALA A 59 -15.02 18.86 -17.13
C ALA A 59 -14.30 19.26 -18.44
N CYS A 60 -14.07 18.32 -19.37
CA CYS A 60 -13.44 18.60 -20.64
C CYS A 60 -14.36 19.36 -21.61
N ASP A 61 -13.75 20.04 -22.58
CA ASP A 61 -14.47 20.72 -23.66
C ASP A 61 -14.92 19.75 -24.77
N ALA A 62 -15.57 20.27 -25.80
CA ALA A 62 -16.08 19.46 -26.92
C ALA A 62 -14.97 18.75 -27.73
N ASP A 63 -13.72 19.18 -27.58
CA ASP A 63 -12.56 18.59 -28.25
C ASP A 63 -11.90 17.51 -27.37
N GLY A 64 -12.45 17.23 -26.18
CA GLY A 64 -11.87 16.28 -25.22
C GLY A 64 -10.60 16.83 -24.57
N LEU A 65 -10.51 18.15 -24.39
CA LEU A 65 -9.36 18.83 -23.79
C LEU A 65 -9.79 19.65 -22.57
N MET A 66 -8.86 19.88 -21.64
CA MET A 66 -9.14 20.61 -20.40
C MET A 66 -8.16 21.76 -20.20
N GLN A 67 -8.66 22.93 -19.75
CA GLN A 67 -7.80 24.04 -19.34
C GLN A 67 -7.57 24.01 -17.83
N LYS A 68 -6.50 24.69 -17.38
CA LYS A 68 -6.16 24.83 -15.95
C LYS A 68 -7.34 25.33 -15.11
N SER A 69 -8.08 26.31 -15.64
CA SER A 69 -9.23 26.88 -14.95
C SER A 69 -10.41 25.92 -14.81
N ASP A 70 -10.45 24.84 -15.57
CA ASP A 70 -11.52 23.84 -15.49
C ASP A 70 -11.22 22.82 -14.40
N ILE A 71 -9.95 22.38 -14.28
CA ILE A 71 -9.49 21.57 -13.13
C ILE A 71 -9.72 22.31 -11.81
N MET A 72 -9.39 23.60 -11.75
CA MET A 72 -9.58 24.43 -10.55
C MET A 72 -11.06 24.59 -10.13
N LYS A 73 -12.02 24.26 -10.99
CA LYS A 73 -13.45 24.30 -10.66
C LYS A 73 -14.01 22.94 -10.23
N MET A 74 -13.22 21.87 -10.35
CA MET A 74 -13.61 20.55 -9.87
C MET A 74 -13.76 20.61 -8.36
N GLU A 75 -14.83 20.01 -7.83
CA GLU A 75 -15.21 20.16 -6.42
C GLU A 75 -14.09 19.70 -5.49
N GLU A 76 -13.41 18.61 -5.86
CA GLU A 76 -12.32 17.98 -5.13
C GLU A 76 -11.08 18.88 -5.07
N ILE A 77 -10.62 19.39 -6.23
CA ILE A 77 -9.44 20.26 -6.29
C ILE A 77 -9.72 21.65 -5.70
N ALA A 78 -10.93 22.18 -5.92
CA ALA A 78 -11.34 23.46 -5.35
C ALA A 78 -11.38 23.41 -3.82
N ALA A 79 -11.83 22.30 -3.23
CA ALA A 79 -11.81 22.11 -1.78
C ALA A 79 -10.38 22.10 -1.24
N LEU A 80 -9.48 21.31 -1.84
CA LEU A 80 -8.06 21.26 -1.44
C LEU A 80 -7.36 22.62 -1.52
N LEU A 81 -7.67 23.43 -2.54
CA LEU A 81 -7.13 24.78 -2.68
C LEU A 81 -7.74 25.79 -1.67
N ASP A 82 -9.01 25.65 -1.30
CA ASP A 82 -9.69 26.53 -0.34
C ASP A 82 -9.28 26.22 1.12
N GLU A 83 -9.02 24.94 1.41
CA GLU A 83 -8.57 24.45 2.72
C GLU A 83 -7.06 24.64 2.96
N GLU A 84 -6.32 25.12 1.94
CA GLU A 84 -4.86 25.27 1.92
C GLU A 84 -4.06 23.94 2.00
N ASP A 85 -4.74 22.81 1.80
CA ASP A 85 -4.14 21.46 1.75
C ASP A 85 -3.33 21.24 0.46
N LEU A 86 -3.79 21.82 -0.65
CA LEU A 86 -3.03 21.96 -1.88
C LEU A 86 -2.70 23.45 -2.08
N ARG A 87 -1.42 23.81 -2.20
CA ARG A 87 -1.04 25.21 -2.46
C ARG A 87 -1.17 25.56 -3.93
N TRP A 88 -1.47 26.83 -4.21
CA TRP A 88 -1.50 27.36 -5.57
C TRP A 88 -0.22 27.09 -6.36
N GLU A 89 0.93 27.23 -5.71
CA GLU A 89 2.24 26.97 -6.33
C GLU A 89 2.48 25.50 -6.65
N GLU A 90 1.92 24.59 -5.84
CA GLU A 90 2.04 23.13 -6.03
C GLU A 90 1.16 22.69 -7.19
N PHE A 91 -0.09 23.16 -7.21
CA PHE A 91 -0.97 22.94 -8.35
C PHE A 91 -0.39 23.52 -9.65
N ASP A 92 0.21 24.71 -9.60
CA ASP A 92 0.90 25.32 -10.74
C ASP A 92 2.06 24.45 -11.23
N MET A 93 2.84 23.88 -10.33
CA MET A 93 3.95 22.97 -10.64
C MET A 93 3.45 21.67 -11.31
N PHE A 94 2.43 21.01 -10.76
CA PHE A 94 1.84 19.80 -11.35
C PHE A 94 1.28 20.08 -12.73
N TRP A 95 0.59 21.22 -12.88
CA TRP A 95 0.14 21.68 -14.18
C TRP A 95 1.31 21.87 -15.15
N ASP A 96 2.36 22.59 -14.79
CA ASP A 96 3.47 22.88 -15.71
C ASP A 96 4.29 21.63 -16.09
N ARG A 97 4.31 20.61 -15.23
CA ARG A 97 4.97 19.31 -15.48
C ARG A 97 4.20 18.43 -16.46
N ALA A 98 2.88 18.48 -16.42
CA ALA A 98 2.04 17.64 -17.26
C ALA A 98 2.22 17.96 -18.77
N PRO A 99 2.35 16.94 -19.64
CA PRO A 99 2.45 17.14 -21.08
C PRO A 99 1.33 18.04 -21.60
N LYS A 100 1.67 19.00 -22.46
CA LYS A 100 0.69 19.91 -23.05
C LYS A 100 0.25 19.41 -24.41
N PHE A 101 -1.00 19.66 -24.74
CA PHE A 101 -1.54 19.24 -26.03
C PHE A 101 -0.75 19.92 -27.17
N PRO A 102 -0.28 19.19 -28.20
CA PRO A 102 0.68 19.73 -29.17
C PRO A 102 0.21 20.97 -29.95
N THR A 103 -1.11 21.14 -30.07
CA THR A 103 -1.71 22.25 -30.83
C THR A 103 -2.12 23.43 -29.96
N ASP A 104 -2.24 23.24 -28.64
CA ASP A 104 -2.60 24.27 -27.68
C ASP A 104 -1.92 24.00 -26.33
N SER A 105 -0.86 24.75 -26.05
CA SER A 105 -0.08 24.58 -24.81
C SER A 105 -0.83 24.99 -23.54
N SER A 106 -2.02 25.59 -23.68
CA SER A 106 -2.88 25.95 -22.55
C SER A 106 -3.86 24.84 -22.15
N LYS A 107 -3.86 23.73 -22.90
CA LYS A 107 -4.76 22.60 -22.69
C LYS A 107 -4.00 21.29 -22.49
N ILE A 108 -4.68 20.34 -21.83
CA ILE A 108 -4.22 18.98 -21.61
C ILE A 108 -5.28 17.97 -22.08
N ASP A 109 -4.83 16.77 -22.42
CA ASP A 109 -5.68 15.60 -22.71
C ASP A 109 -5.89 14.74 -21.46
N VAL A 110 -6.55 13.59 -21.62
CA VAL A 110 -6.87 12.70 -20.49
C VAL A 110 -5.63 12.10 -19.84
N ASP A 111 -4.63 11.69 -20.62
CA ASP A 111 -3.41 11.09 -20.09
C ASP A 111 -2.65 12.10 -19.22
N SER A 112 -2.57 13.34 -19.69
CA SER A 112 -1.95 14.44 -18.98
C SER A 112 -2.75 14.84 -17.73
N PHE A 113 -4.08 14.76 -17.77
CA PHE A 113 -4.93 14.96 -16.60
C PHE A 113 -4.74 13.85 -15.55
N THR A 114 -4.70 12.59 -15.98
CA THR A 114 -4.41 11.44 -15.11
C THR A 114 -3.06 11.59 -14.42
N GLN A 115 -2.04 12.12 -15.11
CA GLN A 115 -0.76 12.42 -14.48
C GLN A 115 -0.88 13.50 -13.40
N ILE A 116 -1.62 14.59 -13.65
CA ILE A 116 -1.85 15.64 -12.63
C ILE A 116 -2.60 15.04 -11.44
N TRP A 117 -3.61 14.20 -11.69
CA TRP A 117 -4.39 13.56 -10.64
C TRP A 117 -3.52 12.67 -9.76
N ARG A 118 -2.67 11.83 -10.35
CA ARG A 118 -1.70 10.99 -9.62
C ARG A 118 -0.68 11.84 -8.85
N ASP A 119 -0.10 12.87 -9.48
CA ASP A 119 0.85 13.76 -8.80
C ASP A 119 0.21 14.47 -7.58
N ILE A 120 -1.09 14.75 -7.62
CA ILE A 120 -1.85 15.29 -6.49
C ILE A 120 -2.17 14.20 -5.47
N ASP A 121 -2.59 13.01 -5.89
CA ASP A 121 -2.89 11.88 -5.00
C ASP A 121 -1.64 11.47 -4.20
N ASP A 122 -0.51 11.32 -4.89
CA ASP A 122 0.82 11.06 -4.32
C ASP A 122 1.22 12.13 -3.28
N LEU A 123 0.68 13.36 -3.36
CA LEU A 123 0.95 14.40 -2.37
C LEU A 123 0.29 14.09 -1.01
N PHE A 124 -0.88 13.43 -1.04
CA PHE A 124 -1.72 13.16 0.13
C PHE A 124 -1.58 11.74 0.68
N GLU A 125 -1.03 10.80 -0.09
CA GLU A 125 -0.71 9.45 0.41
C GLU A 125 0.28 9.44 1.59
N PHE A 126 0.91 10.58 1.91
CA PHE A 126 1.81 10.72 3.07
C PHE A 126 1.16 11.26 4.35
N GLU A 127 -0.12 11.64 4.36
CA GLU A 127 -0.75 12.32 5.52
C GLU A 127 -1.76 11.48 6.33
N ASP A 128 -2.10 10.26 5.91
CA ASP A 128 -3.12 9.43 6.58
C ASP A 128 -2.59 8.58 7.77
N GLU A 129 -1.60 9.07 8.53
CA GLU A 129 -1.41 8.59 9.90
C GLU A 129 -2.25 9.42 10.88
N VAL A 130 -3.45 8.91 11.18
CA VAL A 130 -4.24 9.33 12.33
C VAL A 130 -3.44 9.04 13.60
N VAL A 131 -2.71 10.04 14.11
CA VAL A 131 -2.19 10.01 15.48
C VAL A 131 -3.41 9.99 16.41
N PRO A 132 -3.67 8.90 17.15
CA PRO A 132 -4.84 8.85 18.02
C PRO A 132 -4.71 9.91 19.12
N ASP A 133 -5.67 10.83 19.18
CA ASP A 133 -5.80 11.84 20.24
C ASP A 133 -5.91 11.13 21.61
N PRO A 134 -4.89 11.23 22.50
CA PRO A 134 -4.87 10.51 23.76
C PRO A 134 -5.88 11.06 24.80
N THR A 135 -6.74 12.03 24.45
CA THR A 135 -7.61 12.72 25.41
C THR A 135 -9.10 12.36 25.40
N LYS A 136 -9.56 11.41 24.56
CA LYS A 136 -10.98 11.01 24.52
C LYS A 136 -11.21 9.57 24.98
N ILE A 137 -11.31 9.37 26.29
CA ILE A 137 -11.89 8.16 26.90
C ILE A 137 -13.37 8.45 27.26
N PRO A 138 -14.36 7.80 26.63
CA PRO A 138 -15.74 7.86 27.09
C PRO A 138 -16.00 6.85 28.23
N PRO A 139 -16.86 7.17 29.21
CA PRO A 139 -17.15 6.29 30.33
C PRO A 139 -18.12 5.16 29.93
N THR A 140 -17.70 3.93 30.15
CA THR A 140 -18.45 2.68 29.97
C THR A 140 -19.49 2.46 31.10
N SER A 141 -20.74 2.15 30.74
CA SER A 141 -21.71 1.51 31.65
C SER A 141 -22.71 0.57 30.95
N SER A 142 -22.48 -0.74 31.15
CA SER A 142 -23.46 -1.82 31.48
C SER A 142 -24.41 -2.37 30.37
N PRO A 143 -25.01 -3.58 30.53
CA PRO A 143 -24.50 -4.80 29.90
C PRO A 143 -25.56 -5.54 29.02
N THR A 144 -25.12 -6.33 28.04
CA THR A 144 -25.96 -7.35 27.39
C THR A 144 -25.18 -8.66 27.28
N SER A 145 -25.87 -9.76 27.55
CA SER A 145 -25.39 -11.11 27.86
C SER A 145 -24.43 -11.72 26.83
N SER A 146 -23.24 -12.12 27.27
CA SER A 146 -22.27 -12.88 26.49
C SER A 146 -22.23 -14.36 26.94
N VAL A 147 -22.35 -15.26 25.98
CA VAL A 147 -21.99 -16.68 26.13
C VAL A 147 -20.50 -16.76 26.45
N THR A 148 -20.15 -17.48 27.51
CA THR A 148 -18.77 -17.61 28.00
C THR A 148 -18.12 -18.84 27.36
N VAL A 149 -17.28 -18.65 26.36
CA VAL A 149 -16.33 -19.67 25.89
C VAL A 149 -15.10 -19.61 26.80
N THR A 150 -14.72 -20.76 27.36
CA THR A 150 -13.61 -20.87 28.30
C THR A 150 -12.36 -21.20 27.51
N ALA A 151 -11.41 -20.26 27.45
CA ALA A 151 -10.11 -20.46 26.81
C ALA A 151 -9.28 -21.50 27.59
N ILE A 152 -8.80 -22.53 26.90
CA ILE A 152 -7.80 -23.48 27.39
C ILE A 152 -6.46 -23.02 26.79
N ALA A 153 -5.55 -22.56 27.65
CA ALA A 153 -4.21 -22.16 27.25
C ALA A 153 -3.28 -23.38 27.22
N GLY A 154 -2.76 -23.70 26.04
CA GLY A 154 -1.62 -24.56 25.80
C GLY A 154 -0.92 -24.05 24.54
N GLU A 155 0.25 -23.44 24.71
CA GLU A 155 1.12 -22.98 23.65
C GLU A 155 1.93 -24.19 23.15
N ASP A 156 1.39 -24.88 22.15
CA ASP A 156 2.16 -25.71 21.22
C ASP A 156 1.57 -25.40 19.83
N ASP A 157 2.46 -25.09 18.89
CA ASP A 157 2.20 -24.66 17.51
C ASP A 157 1.71 -25.85 16.67
N ASP A 158 0.56 -26.41 17.06
CA ASP A 158 -0.14 -27.47 16.35
C ASP A 158 -1.23 -26.82 15.48
N GLU A 159 -1.12 -26.95 14.16
CA GLU A 159 -2.18 -26.64 13.17
C GLU A 159 -3.56 -27.24 13.53
N SER A 160 -3.61 -28.20 14.46
CA SER A 160 -4.86 -28.71 15.06
C SER A 160 -5.69 -27.66 15.81
N GLY A 161 -5.10 -26.51 16.17
CA GLY A 161 -5.80 -25.44 16.88
C GLY A 161 -6.87 -24.77 16.02
N GLU A 162 -6.57 -24.48 14.76
CA GLU A 162 -7.47 -23.74 13.87
C GLU A 162 -8.68 -24.59 13.43
N GLU A 163 -8.48 -25.89 13.19
CA GLU A 163 -9.56 -26.82 12.89
C GLU A 163 -10.57 -26.92 14.06
N LEU A 164 -10.07 -26.89 15.30
CA LEU A 164 -10.91 -26.89 16.50
C LEU A 164 -11.70 -25.58 16.67
N GLU A 165 -11.14 -24.45 16.27
CA GLU A 165 -11.84 -23.17 16.31
C GLU A 165 -12.99 -23.13 15.29
N LEU A 166 -12.75 -23.58 14.07
CA LEU A 166 -13.78 -23.66 13.03
C LEU A 166 -14.90 -24.63 13.41
N GLU A 167 -14.57 -25.80 13.97
CA GLU A 167 -15.61 -26.72 14.43
C GLU A 167 -16.38 -26.14 15.63
N THR A 168 -15.72 -25.38 16.51
CA THR A 168 -16.39 -24.71 17.63
C THR A 168 -17.35 -23.62 17.15
N ILE A 169 -16.95 -22.82 16.16
CA ILE A 169 -17.81 -21.80 15.55
C ILE A 169 -19.00 -22.48 14.87
N PHE A 170 -18.76 -23.52 14.08
CA PHE A 170 -19.81 -24.28 13.41
C PHE A 170 -20.81 -24.88 14.41
N GLN A 171 -20.31 -25.45 15.51
CA GLN A 171 -21.16 -25.95 16.60
C GLN A 171 -21.96 -24.83 17.27
N GLY A 172 -21.41 -23.60 17.33
CA GLY A 172 -22.10 -22.44 17.87
C GLY A 172 -23.27 -21.93 17.03
N ILE A 173 -23.20 -22.11 15.70
CA ILE A 173 -24.23 -21.64 14.75
C ILE A 173 -25.17 -22.74 14.26
N SER A 174 -24.81 -24.01 14.40
CA SER A 174 -25.64 -25.14 13.94
C SER A 174 -26.77 -25.51 14.91
N ASN A 175 -27.76 -26.26 14.43
CA ASN A 175 -28.87 -26.76 15.25
C ASN A 175 -28.45 -27.96 16.13
N ASP A 176 -29.38 -28.48 16.96
CA ASP A 176 -29.12 -29.63 17.86
C ASP A 176 -28.64 -30.90 17.12
N SER A 177 -28.83 -30.98 15.80
CA SER A 177 -28.39 -32.09 14.95
C SER A 177 -27.05 -31.81 14.26
N ARG A 178 -26.35 -30.71 14.60
CA ARG A 178 -25.12 -30.23 13.94
C ARG A 178 -25.31 -29.94 12.45
N LEU A 179 -26.48 -29.41 12.09
CA LEU A 179 -26.79 -29.00 10.73
C LEU A 179 -27.03 -27.49 10.67
N LEU A 180 -26.53 -26.85 9.62
CA LEU A 180 -26.70 -25.42 9.35
C LEU A 180 -27.66 -25.26 8.17
N SER A 181 -28.62 -24.33 8.28
CA SER A 181 -29.56 -23.99 7.20
C SER A 181 -29.23 -22.62 6.63
N LEU A 182 -29.68 -22.33 5.39
CA LEU A 182 -29.42 -21.06 4.73
C LEU A 182 -29.89 -19.85 5.56
N ASP A 183 -31.06 -19.96 6.18
CA ASP A 183 -31.63 -18.89 7.01
C ASP A 183 -30.75 -18.60 8.23
N VAL A 184 -30.15 -19.64 8.82
CA VAL A 184 -29.24 -19.50 9.97
C VAL A 184 -27.90 -18.92 9.53
N LEU A 185 -27.36 -19.36 8.38
CA LEU A 185 -26.14 -18.80 7.80
C LEU A 185 -26.31 -17.32 7.46
N ARG A 186 -27.48 -16.91 6.96
CA ARG A 186 -27.78 -15.52 6.62
C ARG A 186 -27.83 -14.60 7.83
N GLU A 187 -28.25 -15.12 8.98
CA GLU A 187 -28.29 -14.37 10.24
C GLU A 187 -26.97 -14.42 11.01
N TRP A 188 -25.97 -15.14 10.52
CA TRP A 188 -24.64 -15.13 11.10
C TRP A 188 -24.01 -13.74 10.91
N ASP A 189 -23.53 -13.14 12.00
CA ASP A 189 -23.10 -11.73 12.03
C ASP A 189 -22.10 -11.36 10.92
N GLU A 190 -21.19 -12.27 10.57
CA GLU A 190 -20.22 -12.07 9.47
C GLU A 190 -20.89 -12.01 8.10
N VAL A 191 -21.71 -13.01 7.76
CA VAL A 191 -22.43 -13.06 6.47
C VAL A 191 -23.41 -11.90 6.34
N LYS A 192 -24.08 -11.55 7.44
CA LYS A 192 -25.00 -10.42 7.51
C LYS A 192 -24.28 -9.10 7.22
N ARG A 193 -23.09 -8.90 7.80
CA ARG A 193 -22.25 -7.72 7.53
C ARG A 193 -21.87 -7.65 6.05
N LEU A 194 -21.45 -8.76 5.45
CA LEU A 194 -21.10 -8.80 4.03
C LEU A 194 -22.29 -8.45 3.10
N LEU A 195 -23.50 -8.90 3.45
CA LEU A 195 -24.73 -8.54 2.73
C LEU A 195 -25.06 -7.05 2.92
N ASP A 196 -24.97 -6.52 4.14
CA ASP A 196 -25.31 -5.13 4.47
C ASP A 196 -24.32 -4.13 3.85
N ASP A 197 -23.04 -4.48 3.78
CA ASP A 197 -21.99 -3.66 3.16
C ASP A 197 -21.99 -3.77 1.62
N GLY A 198 -22.82 -4.66 1.06
CA GLY A 198 -22.92 -4.89 -0.38
C GLY A 198 -21.70 -5.61 -0.98
N LEU A 199 -20.89 -6.24 -0.13
CA LEU A 199 -19.72 -7.03 -0.53
C LEU A 199 -20.10 -8.44 -0.98
N LEU A 200 -21.24 -8.95 -0.53
CA LEU A 200 -21.82 -10.21 -0.97
C LEU A 200 -23.25 -9.96 -1.48
N GLY A 201 -23.55 -10.39 -2.71
CA GLY A 201 -24.90 -10.31 -3.24
C GLY A 201 -25.82 -11.41 -2.70
N GLU A 202 -27.11 -11.14 -2.54
CA GLU A 202 -28.10 -12.17 -2.15
C GLU A 202 -28.19 -13.32 -3.17
N GLU A 203 -28.07 -13.00 -4.46
CA GLU A 203 -28.01 -14.01 -5.53
C GLU A 203 -26.72 -14.82 -5.47
N GLU A 204 -25.62 -14.19 -5.05
CA GLU A 204 -24.31 -14.83 -4.90
C GLU A 204 -24.29 -15.77 -3.70
N LEU A 205 -24.79 -15.34 -2.54
CA LEU A 205 -24.97 -16.20 -1.38
C LEU A 205 -25.85 -17.42 -1.69
N LEU A 206 -26.96 -17.20 -2.43
CA LEU A 206 -27.85 -18.30 -2.83
C LEU A 206 -27.14 -19.27 -3.80
N LYS A 207 -26.32 -18.76 -4.71
CA LYS A 207 -25.53 -19.57 -5.63
C LYS A 207 -24.49 -20.40 -4.87
N LEU A 208 -23.68 -19.76 -4.00
CA LEU A 208 -22.74 -20.45 -3.14
C LEU A 208 -23.43 -21.55 -2.33
N TRP A 209 -24.59 -21.23 -1.73
CA TRP A 209 -25.37 -22.21 -0.99
C TRP A 209 -25.86 -23.38 -1.84
N GLN A 210 -26.25 -23.15 -3.10
CA GLN A 210 -26.69 -24.23 -3.99
C GLN A 210 -25.53 -25.12 -4.41
N ASP A 211 -24.35 -24.54 -4.56
CA ASP A 211 -23.13 -25.24 -4.97
C ASP A 211 -22.50 -26.02 -3.80
N THR A 212 -22.68 -25.59 -2.53
CA THR A 212 -22.17 -26.33 -1.36
C THR A 212 -22.83 -27.71 -1.19
N THR A 213 -22.03 -28.74 -0.90
CA THR A 213 -22.52 -30.10 -0.60
C THR A 213 -23.46 -30.11 0.60
N LYS A 214 -24.62 -30.75 0.45
CA LYS A 214 -25.66 -30.86 1.50
C LYS A 214 -25.48 -32.13 2.32
N SER A 215 -25.84 -32.09 3.60
CA SER A 215 -25.69 -33.22 4.51
C SER A 215 -26.52 -34.43 4.04
N PRO A 216 -25.98 -35.67 4.14
CA PRO A 216 -26.70 -36.88 3.77
C PRO A 216 -28.02 -37.04 4.55
N GLY A 217 -29.15 -36.82 3.86
CA GLY A 217 -30.49 -36.96 4.43
C GLY A 217 -31.19 -35.62 4.74
N SER A 218 -30.52 -34.48 4.56
CA SER A 218 -31.16 -33.16 4.59
C SER A 218 -30.86 -32.40 3.30
N PRO A 219 -31.85 -32.19 2.41
CA PRO A 219 -31.61 -31.57 1.10
C PRO A 219 -31.29 -30.07 1.17
N ASN A 220 -31.51 -29.43 2.31
CA ASN A 220 -31.41 -27.97 2.48
C ASN A 220 -30.57 -27.58 3.68
N GLU A 221 -29.76 -28.48 4.23
CA GLU A 221 -28.87 -28.19 5.34
C GLU A 221 -27.47 -28.75 5.04
N ILE A 222 -26.44 -28.06 5.54
CA ILE A 222 -25.04 -28.49 5.45
C ILE A 222 -24.55 -28.93 6.82
N ASP A 223 -23.73 -29.97 6.87
CA ASP A 223 -22.95 -30.36 8.05
C ASP A 223 -21.57 -29.69 7.98
N ALA A 224 -20.73 -29.92 9.00
CA ALA A 224 -19.37 -29.40 9.05
C ALA A 224 -18.55 -29.87 7.83
N ASP A 225 -18.76 -31.13 7.42
CA ASP A 225 -18.09 -31.72 6.27
C ASP A 225 -18.50 -31.01 4.98
N GLY A 226 -19.79 -30.79 4.74
CA GLY A 226 -20.29 -30.07 3.57
C GLY A 226 -19.82 -28.61 3.48
N LEU A 227 -19.53 -27.97 4.61
CA LEU A 227 -18.91 -26.63 4.63
C LEU A 227 -17.42 -26.68 4.28
N ALA A 228 -16.73 -27.76 4.62
CA ALA A 228 -15.29 -27.96 4.40
C ALA A 228 -14.97 -28.72 3.10
N THR A 229 -15.96 -29.09 2.28
CA THR A 229 -15.68 -29.76 1.00
C THR A 229 -15.21 -28.77 -0.06
N LEU A 230 -14.09 -29.09 -0.71
CA LEU A 230 -13.57 -28.36 -1.87
C LEU A 230 -13.90 -29.10 -3.16
N GLU A 231 -14.38 -28.37 -4.17
CA GLU A 231 -14.42 -28.87 -5.55
C GLU A 231 -13.12 -28.51 -6.29
N ILE A 232 -12.87 -29.17 -7.42
CA ILE A 232 -11.66 -28.90 -8.21
C ILE A 232 -11.61 -27.45 -8.70
N ASP A 233 -12.77 -26.86 -8.99
CA ASP A 233 -12.86 -25.47 -9.43
C ASP A 233 -12.49 -24.50 -8.29
N ASP A 234 -12.60 -24.92 -7.02
CA ASP A 234 -12.17 -24.12 -5.87
C ASP A 234 -10.66 -24.21 -5.68
N VAL A 235 -10.08 -25.41 -5.81
CA VAL A 235 -8.63 -25.64 -5.76
C VAL A 235 -7.91 -24.87 -6.89
N MET A 236 -8.52 -24.78 -8.08
CA MET A 236 -7.95 -24.02 -9.21
C MET A 236 -8.03 -22.48 -9.05
N ARG A 237 -8.66 -21.98 -7.98
CA ARG A 237 -8.61 -20.55 -7.65
C ARG A 237 -7.39 -20.18 -6.84
N TRP A 238 -6.63 -21.16 -6.35
CA TRP A 238 -5.41 -20.92 -5.58
C TRP A 238 -4.33 -20.42 -6.53
N SER A 239 -3.79 -19.23 -6.23
CA SER A 239 -2.86 -18.54 -7.12
C SER A 239 -1.63 -19.38 -7.42
N GLU A 240 -1.04 -20.01 -6.41
CA GLU A 240 0.16 -20.83 -6.53
C GLU A 240 -0.05 -22.03 -7.47
N LEU A 241 -1.09 -22.83 -7.23
CA LEU A 241 -1.39 -23.97 -8.09
C LEU A 241 -1.75 -23.55 -9.52
N LYS A 242 -2.45 -22.42 -9.67
CA LYS A 242 -2.79 -21.87 -10.98
C LYS A 242 -1.54 -21.41 -11.73
N GLU A 243 -0.59 -20.75 -11.05
CA GLU A 243 0.69 -20.35 -11.62
C GLU A 243 1.49 -21.56 -12.10
N LEU A 244 1.59 -22.62 -11.28
CA LEU A 244 2.25 -23.87 -11.68
C LEU A 244 1.62 -24.49 -12.94
N VAL A 245 0.29 -24.40 -13.08
CA VAL A 245 -0.43 -24.89 -14.28
C VAL A 245 -0.23 -23.98 -15.49
N ASP A 246 -0.29 -22.66 -15.30
CA ASP A 246 -0.15 -21.67 -16.38
C ASP A 246 1.30 -21.62 -16.92
N GLU A 247 2.30 -21.86 -16.06
CA GLU A 247 3.71 -22.00 -16.43
C GLU A 247 4.04 -23.35 -17.09
N GLY A 248 3.14 -24.33 -16.97
CA GLY A 248 3.32 -25.68 -17.47
C GLY A 248 4.25 -26.54 -16.61
N SER A 249 4.55 -26.10 -15.39
CA SER A 249 5.26 -26.87 -14.36
C SER A 249 4.39 -28.03 -13.82
N LEU A 250 3.07 -27.91 -13.93
CA LEU A 250 2.11 -28.95 -13.57
C LEU A 250 1.00 -29.06 -14.63
N GLU A 251 0.71 -30.26 -15.16
CA GLU A 251 -0.37 -30.40 -16.13
C GLU A 251 -1.74 -30.43 -15.44
N MET A 252 -2.76 -29.79 -16.03
CA MET A 252 -4.14 -29.84 -15.51
C MET A 252 -4.70 -31.28 -15.40
N ALA A 253 -4.17 -32.22 -16.20
CA ALA A 253 -4.50 -33.63 -16.10
C ALA A 253 -3.95 -34.28 -14.82
N GLU A 254 -2.76 -33.85 -14.36
CA GLU A 254 -2.11 -34.31 -13.14
C GLU A 254 -2.86 -33.77 -11.92
N VAL A 255 -3.18 -32.47 -11.89
CA VAL A 255 -4.02 -31.87 -10.84
C VAL A 255 -5.34 -32.62 -10.69
N ARG A 256 -6.03 -32.92 -11.81
CA ARG A 256 -7.27 -33.71 -11.81
C ARG A 256 -7.08 -35.12 -11.28
N SER A 257 -5.93 -35.74 -11.55
CA SER A 257 -5.61 -37.08 -11.08
C SER A 257 -5.39 -37.07 -9.57
N ILE A 258 -4.55 -36.17 -9.07
CA ILE A 258 -4.25 -36.01 -7.63
C ILE A 258 -5.52 -35.67 -6.87
N PHE A 259 -6.29 -34.70 -7.36
CA PHE A 259 -7.58 -34.33 -6.77
C PHE A 259 -8.52 -35.54 -6.71
N GLY A 260 -8.63 -36.31 -7.79
CA GLY A 260 -9.45 -37.53 -7.83
C GLY A 260 -9.00 -38.63 -6.86
N GLU A 261 -7.71 -38.72 -6.55
CA GLU A 261 -7.16 -39.64 -5.55
C GLU A 261 -7.36 -39.16 -4.10
N CYS A 262 -7.59 -37.87 -3.91
CA CYS A 262 -7.83 -37.22 -2.63
C CYS A 262 -9.32 -37.07 -2.29
N CYS A 263 -10.19 -37.10 -3.30
CA CYS A 263 -11.63 -37.06 -3.09
C CYS A 263 -12.15 -38.31 -2.37
N SER A 264 -13.02 -38.11 -1.37
CA SER A 264 -13.66 -39.23 -0.70
C SER A 264 -14.94 -39.62 -1.43
N ALA A 265 -15.15 -40.93 -1.63
CA ALA A 265 -16.38 -41.44 -2.24
C ALA A 265 -17.64 -41.15 -1.40
N ALA A 266 -17.45 -40.83 -0.11
CA ALA A 266 -18.51 -40.44 0.81
C ALA A 266 -18.97 -38.99 0.57
N ALA A 267 -18.06 -38.10 0.18
CA ALA A 267 -18.31 -36.68 -0.09
C ALA A 267 -18.76 -36.41 -1.54
N GLY A 268 -19.32 -37.40 -2.25
CA GLY A 268 -19.86 -37.19 -3.60
C GLY A 268 -18.82 -36.83 -4.67
N GLY A 269 -17.53 -37.05 -4.41
CA GLY A 269 -16.44 -36.64 -5.30
C GLY A 269 -15.87 -35.25 -5.01
N ALA A 270 -16.24 -34.64 -3.88
CA ALA A 270 -15.54 -33.49 -3.33
C ALA A 270 -14.40 -33.94 -2.38
N MET A 271 -13.47 -33.04 -2.12
CA MET A 271 -12.33 -33.25 -1.25
C MET A 271 -12.65 -32.75 0.15
N ASP A 272 -12.58 -33.63 1.16
CA ASP A 272 -12.70 -33.27 2.57
C ASP A 272 -11.34 -32.83 3.16
N VAL A 273 -11.29 -32.43 4.44
CA VAL A 273 -10.07 -31.94 5.10
C VAL A 273 -8.92 -32.95 5.02
N SER A 274 -9.22 -34.24 5.24
CA SER A 274 -8.21 -35.29 5.11
C SER A 274 -7.75 -35.49 3.67
N GLY A 275 -8.66 -35.34 2.71
CA GLY A 275 -8.36 -35.32 1.29
C GLY A 275 -7.45 -34.14 0.93
N PHE A 276 -7.69 -32.96 1.51
CA PHE A 276 -6.90 -31.78 1.28
C PHE A 276 -5.44 -31.94 1.77
N ALA A 277 -5.23 -32.38 3.02
CA ALA A 277 -3.88 -32.64 3.53
C ALA A 277 -3.13 -33.69 2.70
N LYS A 278 -3.86 -34.65 2.12
CA LYS A 278 -3.27 -35.63 1.19
C LYS A 278 -2.94 -34.99 -0.16
N PHE A 279 -3.79 -34.11 -0.66
CA PHE A 279 -3.59 -33.40 -1.94
C PHE A 279 -2.34 -32.54 -1.87
N ASP A 280 -2.23 -31.73 -0.81
CA ASP A 280 -1.09 -30.86 -0.54
C ASP A 280 0.24 -31.63 -0.56
N LYS A 281 0.31 -32.71 0.23
CA LYS A 281 1.47 -33.61 0.24
C LYS A 281 1.79 -34.22 -1.13
N MET A 282 0.79 -34.61 -1.90
CA MET A 282 1.02 -35.20 -3.23
C MET A 282 1.53 -34.16 -4.24
N ILE A 283 1.20 -32.88 -4.04
CA ILE A 283 1.79 -31.78 -4.81
C ILE A 283 3.25 -31.58 -4.36
N GLU A 284 3.55 -31.54 -3.07
CA GLU A 284 4.91 -31.44 -2.54
C GLU A 284 5.82 -32.58 -3.04
N ASP A 285 5.36 -33.83 -2.92
CA ASP A 285 6.08 -35.04 -3.37
C ASP A 285 6.44 -34.99 -4.88
N LEU A 286 5.67 -34.27 -5.73
CA LEU A 286 5.99 -34.14 -7.16
C LEU A 286 7.25 -33.30 -7.42
N PHE A 287 7.57 -32.38 -6.52
CA PHE A 287 8.73 -31.49 -6.65
C PHE A 287 9.94 -31.98 -5.86
N GLU A 288 9.76 -32.87 -4.87
CA GLU A 288 10.87 -33.43 -4.08
C GLU A 288 11.77 -34.41 -4.88
N ASP A 289 11.25 -35.08 -5.92
CA ASP A 289 11.95 -36.18 -6.60
C ASP A 289 12.98 -35.75 -7.67
N GLU A 290 13.00 -34.48 -8.12
CA GLU A 290 14.00 -33.97 -9.07
C GLU A 290 15.28 -33.42 -8.41
N GLU A 291 15.30 -33.23 -7.09
CA GLU A 291 16.51 -32.81 -6.35
C GLU A 291 17.48 -33.98 -6.04
N GLY A 292 17.15 -35.20 -6.47
CA GLY A 292 17.91 -36.43 -6.12
C GLY A 292 19.23 -36.67 -6.85
N ALA A 293 19.63 -35.82 -7.80
CA ALA A 293 20.91 -35.95 -8.51
C ALA A 293 21.62 -34.61 -8.80
N GLU A 294 21.22 -33.53 -8.13
CA GLU A 294 22.06 -32.36 -8.09
C GLU A 294 23.28 -32.65 -7.22
N VAL A 295 24.46 -32.39 -7.77
CA VAL A 295 25.71 -32.39 -7.03
C VAL A 295 25.48 -31.49 -5.82
N GLN A 296 25.51 -32.04 -4.60
CA GLN A 296 25.54 -31.27 -3.35
C GLN A 296 26.73 -30.30 -3.39
N GLN A 297 26.55 -29.18 -4.07
CA GLN A 297 27.29 -27.98 -3.80
C GLN A 297 26.81 -27.61 -2.42
N GLN A 298 27.65 -27.88 -1.40
CA GLN A 298 27.41 -27.37 -0.07
C GLN A 298 27.07 -25.89 -0.21
N GLU A 299 25.82 -25.54 0.05
CA GLU A 299 25.45 -24.14 0.16
C GLU A 299 26.44 -23.50 1.13
N PRO A 300 27.02 -22.34 0.76
CA PRO A 300 27.92 -21.65 1.64
C PRO A 300 27.21 -21.42 2.99
N PRO A 301 27.91 -21.55 4.13
CA PRO A 301 27.31 -21.24 5.43
C PRO A 301 26.63 -19.86 5.37
N LEU A 302 25.41 -19.71 5.93
CA LEU A 302 24.62 -18.47 5.88
C LEU A 302 25.43 -17.20 6.25
N GLU A 303 26.37 -17.30 7.19
CA GLU A 303 27.27 -16.21 7.57
C GLU A 303 28.15 -15.73 6.39
N ALA A 304 28.61 -16.65 5.53
CA ALA A 304 29.37 -16.32 4.33
C ALA A 304 28.49 -15.67 3.24
N GLN A 305 27.21 -16.06 3.13
CA GLN A 305 26.27 -15.45 2.19
C GLN A 305 25.99 -13.99 2.56
N GLY A 306 25.64 -13.70 3.81
CA GLY A 306 25.40 -12.31 4.27
C GLY A 306 26.62 -11.42 4.07
N SER A 307 27.84 -11.93 4.33
CA SER A 307 29.08 -11.19 4.05
C SER A 307 29.32 -10.95 2.56
N ALA A 308 28.95 -11.90 1.70
CA ALA A 308 29.08 -11.77 0.25
C ALA A 308 28.09 -10.73 -0.30
N LEU A 309 26.83 -10.80 0.11
CA LEU A 309 25.78 -9.83 -0.26
C LEU A 309 26.14 -8.42 0.18
N LYS A 310 26.64 -8.26 1.41
CA LYS A 310 27.14 -6.97 1.89
C LYS A 310 28.27 -6.42 1.01
N SER A 311 29.21 -7.27 0.61
CA SER A 311 30.33 -6.86 -0.24
C SER A 311 29.84 -6.45 -1.63
N LEU A 312 28.90 -7.22 -2.20
CA LEU A 312 28.25 -6.93 -3.47
C LEU A 312 27.48 -5.60 -3.42
N LEU A 313 26.71 -5.36 -2.36
CA LEU A 313 25.99 -4.11 -2.13
C LEU A 313 26.93 -2.91 -2.14
N LEU A 314 28.02 -2.98 -1.36
CA LEU A 314 29.00 -1.89 -1.27
C LEU A 314 29.76 -1.67 -2.59
N GLU A 315 30.05 -2.74 -3.34
CA GLU A 315 30.65 -2.65 -4.68
C GLU A 315 29.69 -1.93 -5.65
N LYS A 316 28.41 -2.34 -5.67
CA LYS A 316 27.39 -1.73 -6.53
C LYS A 316 27.18 -0.24 -6.19
N ILE A 317 27.04 0.10 -4.91
CA ILE A 317 26.93 1.50 -4.45
C ILE A 317 28.18 2.31 -4.84
N GLY A 318 29.37 1.73 -4.70
CA GLY A 318 30.63 2.37 -5.11
C GLY A 318 30.69 2.63 -6.61
N ALA A 319 30.21 1.70 -7.43
CA ALA A 319 30.15 1.85 -8.88
C ALA A 319 29.16 2.94 -9.30
N LEU A 320 27.98 3.00 -8.67
CA LEU A 320 26.97 4.03 -8.93
C LEU A 320 27.46 5.43 -8.50
N SER A 321 28.11 5.51 -7.34
CA SER A 321 28.60 6.77 -6.77
C SER A 321 29.80 7.37 -7.52
N ALA A 322 30.47 6.60 -8.39
CA ALA A 322 31.63 7.08 -9.15
C ALA A 322 31.26 8.15 -10.19
N GLY A 323 30.01 8.15 -10.68
CA GLY A 323 29.52 9.12 -11.65
C GLY A 323 28.69 10.25 -11.03
N ASP A 324 27.92 9.93 -10.00
CA ASP A 324 26.98 10.84 -9.37
C ASP A 324 26.87 10.53 -7.86
N PRO A 325 27.18 11.48 -6.97
CA PRO A 325 27.08 11.27 -5.53
C PRO A 325 25.71 10.70 -5.13
N LEU A 326 25.70 9.65 -4.30
CA LEU A 326 24.50 8.92 -3.86
C LEU A 326 23.64 8.30 -4.98
N ALA A 327 24.11 8.29 -6.22
CA ALA A 327 23.35 7.80 -7.36
C ALA A 327 22.02 8.54 -7.61
N LEU A 328 21.96 9.85 -7.33
CA LEU A 328 20.70 10.63 -7.44
C LEU A 328 20.06 10.57 -8.84
N ASN A 329 20.85 10.33 -9.89
CA ASN A 329 20.41 10.23 -11.27
C ASN A 329 20.59 8.82 -11.86
N CYS A 330 20.57 7.75 -11.05
CA CYS A 330 20.60 6.40 -11.61
C CYS A 330 19.26 6.01 -12.26
N GLU A 331 19.36 5.09 -13.21
CA GLU A 331 18.23 4.45 -13.90
C GLU A 331 17.50 3.48 -12.96
N ASP A 332 16.22 3.24 -13.24
CA ASP A 332 15.36 2.43 -12.37
C ASP A 332 15.81 0.97 -12.26
N GLU A 333 16.37 0.38 -13.32
CA GLU A 333 16.96 -0.97 -13.29
C GLU A 333 18.07 -1.09 -12.23
N ALA A 334 18.91 -0.07 -12.09
CA ALA A 334 19.96 -0.06 -11.08
C ALA A 334 19.41 0.13 -9.65
N LEU A 335 18.25 0.79 -9.50
CA LEU A 335 17.57 0.92 -8.22
C LEU A 335 17.02 -0.42 -7.75
N GLU A 336 16.37 -1.14 -8.67
CA GLU A 336 15.78 -2.46 -8.43
C GLU A 336 16.85 -3.47 -8.02
N GLU A 337 17.98 -3.53 -8.74
CA GLU A 337 19.12 -4.38 -8.36
C GLU A 337 19.63 -4.10 -6.94
N VAL A 338 19.72 -2.83 -6.53
CA VAL A 338 20.16 -2.49 -5.16
C VAL A 338 19.10 -2.92 -4.13
N LEU A 339 17.82 -2.75 -4.45
CA LEU A 339 16.73 -3.17 -3.58
C LEU A 339 16.69 -4.68 -3.38
N GLU A 340 16.85 -5.47 -4.44
CA GLU A 340 16.94 -6.93 -4.38
C GLU A 340 18.07 -7.37 -3.44
N ILE A 341 19.28 -6.83 -3.61
CA ILE A 341 20.43 -7.15 -2.76
C ILE A 341 20.14 -6.76 -1.29
N VAL A 342 19.48 -5.62 -1.07
CA VAL A 342 19.13 -5.16 0.28
C VAL A 342 18.08 -6.04 0.93
N ASN A 343 17.05 -6.48 0.19
CA ASN A 343 16.03 -7.42 0.67
C ASN A 343 16.68 -8.75 1.07
N GLU A 344 17.46 -9.36 0.17
CA GLU A 344 18.15 -10.62 0.44
C GLU A 344 19.13 -10.49 1.62
N LEU A 345 19.85 -9.36 1.72
CA LEU A 345 20.76 -9.11 2.83
C LEU A 345 20.01 -8.98 4.17
N CYS A 346 18.84 -8.35 4.20
CA CYS A 346 18.06 -8.21 5.43
C CYS A 346 17.51 -9.56 5.90
N GLU A 347 17.10 -10.44 4.98
CA GLU A 347 16.48 -11.73 5.29
C GLU A 347 17.52 -12.81 5.66
N THR A 348 18.63 -12.88 4.94
CA THR A 348 19.60 -13.99 5.07
C THR A 348 20.73 -13.73 6.06
N SER A 349 20.94 -12.47 6.45
CA SER A 349 22.13 -12.10 7.22
C SER A 349 21.99 -12.39 8.70
N THR A 350 22.76 -13.38 9.17
CA THR A 350 22.92 -13.72 10.59
C THR A 350 23.67 -12.65 11.40
N THR A 351 24.16 -11.59 10.75
CA THR A 351 24.88 -10.48 11.39
C THR A 351 23.99 -9.28 11.72
N ASN A 352 22.71 -9.32 11.32
CA ASN A 352 21.76 -8.24 11.54
C ASN A 352 21.45 -8.08 13.05
N LEU A 353 22.02 -7.05 13.66
CA LEU A 353 21.81 -6.71 15.07
C LEU A 353 20.36 -6.32 15.37
N VAL A 354 19.59 -5.90 14.37
CA VAL A 354 18.16 -5.61 14.53
C VAL A 354 17.42 -6.92 14.88
N ASP A 355 17.65 -7.99 14.13
CA ASP A 355 16.95 -9.27 14.33
C ASP A 355 17.52 -10.06 15.51
N ILE A 356 18.85 -10.10 15.66
CA ILE A 356 19.53 -10.82 16.76
C ILE A 356 19.05 -10.33 18.13
N ASN A 357 18.79 -9.03 18.26
CA ASN A 357 18.33 -8.44 19.51
C ASN A 357 16.80 -8.47 19.65
N ALA A 358 16.08 -9.27 18.85
CA ALA A 358 14.62 -9.30 18.81
C ALA A 358 14.02 -7.88 18.68
N LYS A 359 14.65 -7.07 17.83
CA LYS A 359 14.30 -5.66 17.58
C LYS A 359 14.40 -4.76 18.82
N ALA A 360 15.20 -5.14 19.81
CA ALA A 360 15.53 -4.34 20.98
C ALA A 360 16.84 -3.55 20.82
N VAL A 361 17.03 -2.88 19.67
CA VAL A 361 18.16 -1.96 19.47
C VAL A 361 18.02 -0.81 20.47
N VAL A 362 19.10 -0.39 21.12
CA VAL A 362 19.09 0.73 22.07
C VAL A 362 19.85 1.95 21.51
N PRO A 363 19.56 3.17 21.99
CA PRO A 363 20.19 4.40 21.47
C PRO A 363 21.73 4.38 21.45
N SER A 364 22.37 3.68 22.40
CA SER A 364 23.83 3.57 22.46
C SER A 364 24.43 2.74 21.31
N ASP A 365 23.65 1.85 20.70
CA ASP A 365 24.13 1.01 19.60
C ASP A 365 24.34 1.83 18.32
N ILE A 366 23.50 2.86 18.13
CA ILE A 366 23.54 3.73 16.95
C ILE A 366 24.30 5.04 17.15
N GLU A 367 24.77 5.31 18.37
CA GLU A 367 25.58 6.49 18.66
C GLU A 367 26.85 6.50 17.80
N GLY A 368 27.15 7.65 17.19
CA GLY A 368 28.31 7.83 16.34
C GLY A 368 28.09 8.82 15.21
N ASP A 369 29.13 8.97 14.39
CA ASP A 369 29.06 9.73 13.15
C ASP A 369 28.89 8.75 12.00
N TRP A 370 27.97 9.07 11.10
CA TRP A 370 27.55 8.24 9.99
C TRP A 370 27.64 9.04 8.70
N GLU A 371 28.00 8.38 7.61
CA GLU A 371 28.01 8.94 6.26
C GLU A 371 26.94 8.24 5.44
N LEU A 372 26.08 9.01 4.77
CA LEU A 372 25.13 8.45 3.82
C LEU A 372 25.90 7.99 2.58
N LEU A 373 25.82 6.71 2.25
CA LEU A 373 26.45 6.12 1.08
C LEU A 373 25.51 6.07 -0.13
N TYR A 374 24.22 5.85 0.12
CA TYR A 374 23.23 5.67 -0.93
C TYR A 374 21.81 5.97 -0.42
N THR A 375 20.98 6.52 -1.30
CA THR A 375 19.53 6.57 -1.11
C THR A 375 18.81 6.60 -2.44
N ASN A 376 17.67 5.94 -2.53
CA ASN A 376 16.75 6.04 -3.67
C ASN A 376 15.51 6.91 -3.36
N SER A 377 15.51 7.62 -2.23
CA SER A 377 14.37 8.46 -1.82
C SER A 377 14.02 9.49 -2.90
N GLY A 378 12.78 9.42 -3.40
CA GLY A 378 12.26 10.37 -4.40
C GLY A 378 12.36 11.82 -3.95
N MET A 379 12.07 12.10 -2.67
CA MET A 379 12.23 13.42 -2.07
C MET A 379 13.69 13.90 -2.08
N PHE A 380 14.63 13.03 -1.69
CA PHE A 380 16.05 13.37 -1.69
C PHE A 380 16.57 13.64 -3.11
N ARG A 381 16.15 12.82 -4.09
CA ARG A 381 16.46 13.01 -5.52
C ARG A 381 15.86 14.29 -6.07
N PHE A 382 14.58 14.57 -5.78
CA PHE A 382 13.87 15.75 -6.25
C PHE A 382 14.55 17.05 -5.80
N TYR A 383 14.90 17.13 -4.51
CA TYR A 383 15.59 18.28 -3.94
C TYR A 383 17.11 18.26 -4.17
N GLN A 384 17.65 17.19 -4.75
CA GLN A 384 19.09 16.98 -4.97
C GLN A 384 19.89 17.07 -3.66
N GLY A 385 19.35 16.57 -2.55
CA GLY A 385 19.95 16.75 -1.22
C GLY A 385 18.95 16.76 -0.09
N LEU A 386 19.45 16.72 1.16
CA LEU A 386 18.59 16.72 2.36
C LEU A 386 17.94 18.08 2.58
N THR A 387 18.69 19.16 2.42
CA THR A 387 18.15 20.51 2.58
C THR A 387 17.53 21.00 1.28
N GLY A 388 17.97 20.53 0.12
CA GLY A 388 17.54 21.06 -1.17
C GLY A 388 18.29 22.33 -1.60
N LEU A 389 19.38 22.66 -0.88
CA LEU A 389 20.25 23.78 -1.25
C LEU A 389 21.02 23.51 -2.55
N ALA A 390 21.37 22.25 -2.85
CA ALA A 390 22.03 21.93 -4.10
C ALA A 390 21.19 22.35 -5.31
N GLN A 391 19.89 22.05 -5.30
CA GLN A 391 18.96 22.49 -6.34
C GLN A 391 18.75 24.01 -6.36
N SER A 392 18.71 24.65 -5.19
CA SER A 392 18.41 26.09 -5.07
C SER A 392 19.60 26.99 -5.41
N MET A 393 20.83 26.47 -5.34
CA MET A 393 22.04 27.23 -5.63
C MET A 393 22.43 27.12 -7.12
N PRO A 394 22.87 28.22 -7.76
CA PRO A 394 23.31 28.17 -9.15
C PRO A 394 24.46 27.19 -9.38
N ASN A 395 24.17 26.07 -10.05
CA ASN A 395 25.06 24.92 -10.23
C ASN A 395 25.54 24.29 -8.90
N GLY A 396 24.68 24.33 -7.87
CA GLY A 396 24.89 23.56 -6.66
C GLY A 396 24.88 22.07 -6.99
N LYS A 397 25.82 21.32 -6.43
CA LYS A 397 25.87 19.87 -6.52
C LYS A 397 25.98 19.28 -5.12
N PHE A 398 25.13 18.31 -4.83
CA PHE A 398 25.31 17.51 -3.63
C PHE A 398 26.70 16.85 -3.66
N ASN A 399 27.39 16.86 -2.53
CA ASN A 399 28.69 16.21 -2.38
C ASN A 399 28.60 15.11 -1.32
N LYS A 400 28.22 15.47 -0.09
CA LYS A 400 28.26 14.54 1.05
C LYS A 400 27.18 14.89 2.08
N LEU A 401 26.66 13.87 2.75
CA LEU A 401 25.83 14.02 3.94
C LEU A 401 26.40 13.18 5.07
N THR A 402 26.68 13.81 6.20
CA THR A 402 27.00 13.14 7.45
C THR A 402 25.89 13.32 8.47
N GLN A 403 25.74 12.37 9.37
CA GLN A 403 24.80 12.38 10.47
C GLN A 403 25.56 12.06 11.76
N SER A 404 25.53 12.98 12.73
CA SER A 404 26.07 12.80 14.08
C SER A 404 24.93 12.50 15.04
N LEU A 405 24.93 11.31 15.62
CA LEU A 405 23.95 10.88 16.61
C LEU A 405 24.63 10.80 17.98
N LYS A 406 24.10 11.56 18.94
CA LYS A 406 24.56 11.56 20.34
C LYS A 406 23.45 11.10 21.25
N ALA A 407 23.65 9.98 21.92
CA ALA A 407 22.72 9.48 22.93
C ALA A 407 23.13 10.00 24.31
N LYS A 408 22.27 10.79 24.97
CA LYS A 408 22.44 11.16 26.39
C LYS A 408 21.29 10.58 27.20
N SER A 409 21.47 10.47 28.51
CA SER A 409 20.46 9.90 29.41
C SER A 409 19.08 10.59 29.38
N TYR A 410 18.99 11.82 28.86
CA TYR A 410 17.77 12.63 28.87
C TYR A 410 17.42 13.26 27.52
N ALA A 411 18.33 13.23 26.55
CA ALA A 411 18.17 13.89 25.26
C ALA A 411 19.06 13.21 24.23
N ASN A 412 18.59 13.15 23.01
CA ASN A 412 19.26 12.47 21.91
C ASN A 412 19.40 13.49 20.80
N ASP A 413 20.61 14.01 20.63
CA ASP A 413 20.86 15.06 19.64
C ASP A 413 21.18 14.41 18.29
N CYS A 414 20.57 14.90 17.23
CA CYS A 414 20.90 14.58 15.84
C CYS A 414 21.40 15.82 15.13
N VAL A 415 22.53 15.70 14.43
CA VAL A 415 23.04 16.78 13.57
C VAL A 415 23.34 16.20 12.21
N TYR A 416 22.69 16.69 11.17
CA TYR A 416 23.08 16.41 9.80
C TYR A 416 23.99 17.54 9.29
N GLU A 417 25.07 17.20 8.61
CA GLU A 417 25.88 18.15 7.84
C GLU A 417 25.87 17.75 6.37
N GLU A 418 25.27 18.61 5.55
CA GLU A 418 25.24 18.47 4.10
C GLU A 418 26.28 19.41 3.48
N ILE A 419 27.12 18.86 2.62
CA ILE A 419 28.11 19.60 1.84
C ILE A 419 27.60 19.74 0.42
N VAL A 420 27.47 20.98 -0.04
CA VAL A 420 27.08 21.34 -1.40
C VAL A 420 28.23 22.05 -2.09
N ASP A 421 28.69 21.50 -3.21
CA ASP A 421 29.69 22.14 -4.06
C ASP A 421 29.02 23.23 -4.89
N VAL A 422 29.63 24.43 -4.92
CA VAL A 422 29.18 25.54 -5.77
C VAL A 422 30.28 25.99 -6.73
N VAL A 423 29.89 26.74 -7.77
CA VAL A 423 30.83 27.25 -8.79
C VAL A 423 31.96 28.04 -8.15
N GLY A 424 33.19 27.74 -8.57
CA GLY A 424 34.40 28.38 -8.05
C GLY A 424 35.11 27.57 -6.97
N GLY A 425 34.68 26.33 -6.72
CA GLY A 425 35.31 25.42 -5.75
C GLY A 425 35.09 25.84 -4.31
N GLN A 426 34.03 26.60 -4.05
CA GLN A 426 33.57 26.87 -2.68
C GLN A 426 32.60 25.77 -2.27
N GLU A 427 32.65 25.40 -1.01
CA GLU A 427 31.71 24.47 -0.40
C GLU A 427 30.76 25.26 0.49
N VAL A 428 29.47 24.97 0.38
CA VAL A 428 28.46 25.43 1.33
C VAL A 428 28.13 24.25 2.24
N ILE A 429 28.35 24.46 3.53
CA ILE A 429 27.98 23.49 4.56
C ILE A 429 26.64 23.93 5.15
N ALA A 430 25.65 23.06 5.04
CA ALA A 430 24.35 23.22 5.66
C ALA A 430 24.23 22.25 6.84
N THR A 431 23.79 22.76 7.98
CA THR A 431 23.63 21.98 9.21
C THR A 431 22.16 21.91 9.58
N VAL A 432 21.64 20.70 9.78
CA VAL A 432 20.29 20.46 10.32
C VAL A 432 20.45 19.90 11.73
N ASP A 433 20.16 20.73 12.74
CA ASP A 433 20.08 20.28 14.12
C ASP A 433 18.68 19.72 14.40
N GLY A 434 18.58 18.66 15.18
CA GLY A 434 17.32 18.07 15.62
C GLY A 434 17.48 17.16 16.84
N ASP A 435 16.36 16.61 17.28
CA ASP A 435 16.30 15.58 18.31
C ASP A 435 15.93 14.25 17.65
N TRP A 436 16.34 13.12 18.22
CA TRP A 436 15.93 11.81 17.72
C TRP A 436 15.48 10.85 18.82
N SER A 437 14.63 9.90 18.49
CA SER A 437 14.18 8.86 19.41
C SER A 437 14.04 7.54 18.67
N MET A 438 14.12 6.44 19.42
CA MET A 438 13.83 5.12 18.91
C MET A 438 12.60 4.57 19.60
N LYS A 439 11.73 3.94 18.84
CA LYS A 439 10.50 3.31 19.32
C LYS A 439 10.42 1.92 18.71
N SER A 440 10.02 0.94 19.52
CA SER A 440 9.58 -0.34 18.99
C SER A 440 8.10 -0.22 18.70
N THR A 441 7.74 -0.31 17.43
CA THR A 441 6.36 -0.17 16.93
C THR A 441 6.11 -1.28 15.92
N PRO A 442 4.86 -1.70 15.70
CA PRO A 442 4.51 -2.45 14.50
C PRO A 442 4.78 -1.61 13.25
N SER A 443 5.26 -2.24 12.18
CA SER A 443 5.38 -1.66 10.85
C SER A 443 3.98 -1.33 10.33
N LEU A 444 3.80 -0.15 9.73
CA LEU A 444 2.51 0.24 9.16
C LEU A 444 2.13 -0.62 7.95
N LEU A 445 3.13 -1.15 7.25
CA LEU A 445 2.94 -1.88 6.00
C LEU A 445 2.82 -3.39 6.24
N THR A 446 3.64 -3.95 7.14
CA THR A 446 3.68 -5.41 7.37
C THR A 446 3.01 -5.83 8.66
N GLY A 447 2.71 -4.91 9.59
CA GLY A 447 2.23 -5.23 10.93
C GLY A 447 3.28 -5.88 11.85
N GLU A 448 4.44 -6.27 11.32
CA GLU A 448 5.49 -6.90 12.10
C GLU A 448 6.19 -5.90 13.04
N PRO A 449 6.70 -6.34 14.20
CA PRO A 449 7.54 -5.49 15.03
C PRO A 449 8.71 -4.90 14.22
N THR A 450 8.97 -3.60 14.38
CA THR A 450 10.10 -2.86 13.79
C THR A 450 10.71 -1.90 14.81
N VAL A 451 11.91 -1.41 14.51
CA VAL A 451 12.57 -0.33 15.25
C VAL A 451 12.48 0.95 14.45
N LEU A 452 11.54 1.81 14.82
CA LEU A 452 11.35 3.10 14.21
C LEU A 452 12.32 4.13 14.83
N MET A 453 13.16 4.73 14.00
CA MET A 453 13.93 5.92 14.33
C MET A 453 13.11 7.15 13.92
N SER A 454 12.73 7.96 14.91
CA SER A 454 12.03 9.22 14.70
C SER A 454 12.97 10.39 14.94
N VAL A 455 13.13 11.26 13.93
CA VAL A 455 13.94 12.47 14.00
C VAL A 455 13.01 13.68 13.89
N GLU A 456 13.17 14.63 14.80
CA GLU A 456 12.46 15.90 14.81
C GLU A 456 13.45 17.03 14.46
N PRO A 457 13.49 17.48 13.19
CA PRO A 457 14.36 18.56 12.77
C PRO A 457 14.00 19.87 13.47
N GLY A 458 14.99 20.53 14.07
CA GLY A 458 14.84 21.81 14.75
C GLY A 458 15.17 22.99 13.85
N THR A 459 16.44 23.14 13.47
CA THR A 459 16.92 24.31 12.71
C THR A 459 17.85 23.93 11.58
N VAL A 460 17.64 24.55 10.41
CA VAL A 460 18.54 24.49 9.25
C VAL A 460 19.40 25.75 9.23
N LYS A 461 20.72 25.58 9.18
CA LYS A 461 21.71 26.66 9.16
C LYS A 461 22.59 26.52 7.92
N TYR A 462 22.82 27.62 7.19
CA TYR A 462 23.76 27.65 6.08
C TYR A 462 24.30 29.07 5.91
N GLY A 463 25.62 29.22 5.97
CA GLY A 463 26.26 30.53 6.00
C GLY A 463 25.73 31.41 7.15
N PRO A 464 25.27 32.66 6.88
CA PRO A 464 24.68 33.53 7.91
C PRO A 464 23.19 33.24 8.18
N THR A 465 22.56 32.33 7.43
CA THR A 465 21.13 32.05 7.52
C THR A 465 20.85 30.95 8.53
N SER A 466 19.81 31.15 9.34
CA SER A 466 19.28 30.15 10.27
C SER A 466 17.76 30.21 10.23
N THR A 467 17.12 29.11 9.88
CA THR A 467 15.67 28.98 9.74
C THR A 467 15.19 27.74 10.48
N LYS A 468 13.95 27.76 10.97
CA LYS A 468 13.32 26.55 11.49
C LYS A 468 13.14 25.53 10.37
N ALA A 469 13.26 24.25 10.73
CA ALA A 469 13.17 23.14 9.77
C ALA A 469 11.73 22.73 9.44
N ASP A 470 10.73 23.20 10.18
CA ASP A 470 9.29 22.98 9.96
C ASP A 470 8.82 23.32 8.53
N HIS A 471 9.44 24.33 7.92
CA HIS A 471 9.16 24.75 6.55
C HIS A 471 10.00 24.05 5.48
N TRP A 472 10.92 23.16 5.85
CA TRP A 472 11.81 22.45 4.93
C TRP A 472 11.26 21.06 4.62
N LYS A 473 10.41 20.99 3.58
CA LYS A 473 9.79 19.73 3.12
C LYS A 473 10.83 18.65 2.81
N SER A 474 11.96 19.04 2.22
CA SER A 474 13.08 18.16 1.87
C SER A 474 13.63 17.36 3.05
N VAL A 475 13.70 17.96 4.25
CA VAL A 475 14.25 17.33 5.45
C VAL A 475 13.33 16.22 5.99
N ARG A 476 12.04 16.25 5.64
CA ARG A 476 11.03 15.30 6.16
C ARG A 476 11.30 13.86 5.77
N CYS A 477 12.07 13.61 4.70
CA CYS A 477 12.44 12.26 4.28
C CYS A 477 13.26 11.50 5.32
N MET A 478 13.79 12.18 6.36
CA MET A 478 14.53 11.58 7.47
C MET A 478 13.73 11.50 8.78
N ASN A 479 12.46 11.95 8.80
CA ASN A 479 11.70 12.10 10.05
C ASN A 479 11.33 10.76 10.71
N GLN A 480 11.01 9.75 9.91
CA GLN A 480 10.54 8.45 10.38
C GLN A 480 11.12 7.38 9.47
N LEU A 481 12.08 6.63 10.00
CA LEU A 481 12.76 5.58 9.26
C LEU A 481 12.79 4.29 10.07
N ASP A 482 12.39 3.19 9.43
CA ASP A 482 12.47 1.85 10.01
C ASP A 482 13.88 1.29 9.84
N MET A 483 14.48 0.82 10.92
CA MET A 483 15.80 0.21 10.87
C MET A 483 15.65 -1.25 10.47
N SER A 484 15.99 -1.57 9.21
CA SER A 484 15.88 -2.93 8.69
C SER A 484 17.16 -3.74 8.90
N PHE A 485 18.33 -3.09 8.84
CA PHE A 485 19.61 -3.78 9.00
C PHE A 485 20.63 -2.93 9.77
N MET A 486 21.38 -3.56 10.66
CA MET A 486 22.56 -2.97 11.26
C MET A 486 23.59 -4.03 11.62
N ASP A 487 24.86 -3.82 11.31
CA ASP A 487 25.93 -4.74 11.68
C ASP A 487 27.00 -4.12 12.59
N LYS A 488 27.92 -4.96 13.06
CA LYS A 488 29.04 -4.56 13.92
C LYS A 488 30.13 -3.77 13.19
N GLU A 489 30.18 -3.87 11.87
CA GLU A 489 31.14 -3.15 11.03
C GLU A 489 30.64 -1.73 10.69
N GLY A 490 29.47 -1.35 11.21
CA GLY A 490 28.92 -0.02 11.08
C GLY A 490 28.22 0.21 9.75
N LEU A 491 27.71 -0.82 9.08
CA LEU A 491 26.72 -0.63 8.03
C LEU A 491 25.32 -0.57 8.67
N ARG A 492 24.51 0.40 8.27
CA ARG A 492 23.12 0.53 8.71
C ARG A 492 22.23 0.85 7.53
N ILE A 493 21.15 0.11 7.38
CA ILE A 493 20.11 0.32 6.36
C ILE A 493 18.83 0.72 7.07
N MET A 494 18.24 1.81 6.62
CA MET A 494 16.95 2.29 7.10
C MET A 494 15.99 2.44 5.94
N ARG A 495 14.70 2.18 6.17
CA ARG A 495 13.64 2.25 5.18
C ARG A 495 12.65 3.37 5.51
N GLY A 496 11.97 3.91 4.52
CA GLY A 496 10.85 4.81 4.72
C GLY A 496 9.73 4.10 5.46
N ASN A 497 9.16 4.74 6.47
CA ASN A 497 8.08 4.13 7.25
C ASN A 497 6.76 3.97 6.45
N THR A 498 6.57 4.80 5.42
CA THR A 498 5.43 4.72 4.48
C THR A 498 5.76 4.04 3.16
N SER A 499 7.03 3.66 2.94
CA SER A 499 7.48 3.02 1.69
C SER A 499 8.73 2.18 1.97
N LEU A 500 8.58 0.86 1.96
CA LEU A 500 9.69 -0.08 2.17
C LEU A 500 10.75 0.01 1.07
N ASP A 501 10.35 0.44 -0.12
CA ASP A 501 11.25 0.62 -1.25
C ASP A 501 12.13 1.86 -1.09
N THR A 502 11.73 2.83 -0.27
CA THR A 502 12.60 3.97 0.04
C THR A 502 13.67 3.55 1.04
N ILE A 503 14.93 3.53 0.63
CA ILE A 503 16.05 3.11 1.47
C ILE A 503 17.11 4.21 1.66
N PHE A 504 17.76 4.17 2.82
CA PHE A 504 18.91 4.99 3.19
C PHE A 504 19.99 4.10 3.79
N ILE A 505 21.16 4.07 3.13
CA ILE A 505 22.29 3.23 3.53
C ILE A 505 23.38 4.11 4.11
N PHE A 506 23.67 3.93 5.40
CA PHE A 506 24.68 4.67 6.13
C PHE A 506 25.86 3.78 6.50
N LYS A 507 27.06 4.38 6.51
CA LYS A 507 28.27 3.77 7.05
C LYS A 507 28.84 4.59 8.18
N LYS A 508 29.19 3.93 9.28
CA LYS A 508 29.80 4.55 10.45
C LYS A 508 31.19 5.05 10.09
N ILE A 509 31.48 6.29 10.46
CA ILE A 509 32.78 6.93 10.26
C ILE A 509 33.69 6.52 11.43
N GLU A 510 34.72 5.74 11.13
CA GLU A 510 35.77 5.42 12.11
C GLU A 510 36.58 6.69 12.43
N LYS A 511 36.70 7.01 13.72
CA LYS A 511 37.48 8.16 14.20
C LYS A 511 38.93 7.82 14.52
#